data_AF-C2G4M3-F1
#
_entry.id   AF-C2G4M3-F1
#
_cell.length_a   1.000
_cell.length_b   1.000
_cell.length_c   1.000
_cell.angle_alpha   90.00
_cell.angle_beta   90.00
_cell.angle_gamma   90.00
#
_symmetry.space_group_name_H-M   'P 1'
#
loop_
_entity.id
_entity.type
_entity.pdbx_description
1 polymer ?
#
loop_
_entity_poly.entity_id
_entity_poly.type
_entity_poly.pdbx_seq_one_letter_code
_entity_poly.pdbx_strand_id
1 'polypeptide(L)'
;MRTTGDNPITSKLFRTDIRNKDFNKEFEKVFQTKINDFLSEYEYDEIDEFPIEMEDSGIMIGFIAETNKAPAQIAYIDLDVHNYPQHTDFLVKQIPLDSDFGKAAYIEQHLAPFTNLRIYYSLYDQNKVDRIIFQFEDLRYELSLNKETVVSRIRVCFAENESNINMSTYYLFDNA
;
A
#
# COMPACT_ATOMS: atom_id res chain seq x y z
N MET A 1 -10.95 9.44 18.41
CA MET A 1 -10.67 8.01 18.67
C MET A 1 -11.09 7.27 17.40
N ARG A 2 -10.12 6.80 16.59
CA ARG A 2 -10.39 6.15 15.30
C ARG A 2 -11.04 4.79 15.56
N THR A 3 -12.18 4.49 14.95
CA THR A 3 -12.70 3.13 14.79
C THR A 3 -12.09 2.58 13.50
N THR A 4 -10.84 2.14 13.57
CA THR A 4 -10.18 1.41 12.49
C THR A 4 -10.79 -0.01 12.41
N GLY A 5 -11.07 -0.51 11.20
CA GLY A 5 -11.60 -1.86 10.94
C GLY A 5 -12.92 -1.93 10.17
N ASP A 6 -13.72 -0.87 10.14
CA ASP A 6 -15.04 -0.90 9.45
C ASP A 6 -14.93 -0.58 7.94
N ASN A 7 -13.82 0.05 7.51
CA ASN A 7 -13.66 0.60 6.16
C ASN A 7 -12.31 0.22 5.55
N PRO A 8 -12.13 -1.03 5.08
CA PRO A 8 -10.87 -1.45 4.50
C PRO A 8 -10.63 -0.83 3.11
N ILE A 9 -9.37 -0.75 2.72
CA ILE A 9 -8.91 -0.41 1.37
C ILE A 9 -9.32 -1.54 0.43
N THR A 10 -10.31 -1.28 -0.40
CA THR A 10 -10.79 -2.24 -1.42
C THR A 10 -10.29 -1.88 -2.81
N SER A 11 -10.46 -2.79 -3.75
CA SER A 11 -10.11 -2.59 -5.16
C SER A 11 -10.79 -1.36 -5.79
N LYS A 12 -11.90 -0.88 -5.22
CA LYS A 12 -12.64 0.31 -5.67
C LYS A 12 -11.84 1.62 -5.57
N LEU A 13 -10.85 1.69 -4.69
CA LEU A 13 -9.99 2.89 -4.58
C LEU A 13 -8.96 2.97 -5.72
N PHE A 14 -8.81 1.93 -6.53
CA PHE A 14 -7.86 1.91 -7.63
C PHE A 14 -8.60 2.00 -8.97
N ARG A 15 -7.88 2.42 -10.01
CA ARG A 15 -8.38 2.46 -11.40
C ARG A 15 -9.61 3.34 -11.64
N THR A 16 -9.99 4.14 -10.65
CA THR A 16 -11.11 5.04 -10.72
C THR A 16 -10.59 6.46 -10.75
N ASP A 17 -11.12 7.27 -11.65
CA ASP A 17 -10.80 8.70 -11.73
C ASP A 17 -11.02 9.35 -10.36
N ILE A 18 -10.00 10.02 -9.84
CA ILE A 18 -10.05 10.67 -8.52
C ILE A 18 -11.05 11.83 -8.44
N ARG A 19 -11.62 12.26 -9.57
CA ARG A 19 -12.72 13.24 -9.67
C ARG A 19 -14.10 12.59 -9.58
N ASN A 20 -14.17 11.25 -9.60
CA ASN A 20 -15.43 10.52 -9.56
C ASN A 20 -16.09 10.63 -8.17
N LYS A 21 -17.38 10.97 -8.14
CA LYS A 21 -18.11 11.17 -6.87
C LYS A 21 -18.20 9.92 -6.00
N ASP A 22 -18.29 8.74 -6.60
CA ASP A 22 -18.35 7.48 -5.85
C ASP A 22 -16.97 7.08 -5.35
N PHE A 23 -15.91 7.38 -6.11
CA PHE A 23 -14.54 7.31 -5.59
C PHE A 23 -14.35 8.21 -4.37
N ASN A 24 -14.76 9.49 -4.44
CA ASN A 24 -14.61 10.42 -3.32
C ASN A 24 -15.29 9.90 -2.06
N LYS A 25 -16.49 9.31 -2.17
CA LYS A 25 -17.19 8.71 -1.03
C LYS A 25 -16.42 7.53 -0.44
N GLU A 26 -15.89 6.64 -1.27
CA GLU A 26 -15.11 5.50 -0.79
C GLU A 26 -13.79 5.96 -0.15
N PHE A 27 -13.12 6.95 -0.75
CA PHE A 27 -11.90 7.56 -0.19
C PHE A 27 -12.16 8.21 1.17
N GLU A 28 -13.19 9.05 1.26
CA GLU A 28 -13.61 9.70 2.51
C GLU A 28 -14.02 8.69 3.57
N LYS A 29 -14.67 7.59 3.17
CA LYS A 29 -15.06 6.51 4.07
C LYS A 29 -13.84 5.79 4.64
N VAL A 30 -12.81 5.51 3.82
CA VAL A 30 -11.60 4.82 4.29
C VAL A 30 -10.73 5.76 5.11
N PHE A 31 -10.38 6.93 4.58
CA PHE A 31 -9.37 7.81 5.17
C PHE A 31 -9.93 8.89 6.09
N GLN A 32 -11.25 9.04 6.15
CA GLN A 32 -11.93 10.05 6.99
C GLN A 32 -11.47 11.48 6.69
N THR A 33 -11.04 11.73 5.45
CA THR A 33 -10.65 13.04 4.94
C THR A 33 -11.14 13.19 3.50
N LYS A 34 -11.40 14.42 3.07
CA LYS A 34 -11.82 14.70 1.69
C LYS A 34 -10.61 14.65 0.77
N ILE A 35 -10.76 14.00 -0.37
CA ILE A 35 -9.69 13.94 -1.39
C ILE A 35 -9.27 15.33 -1.84
N ASN A 36 -10.20 16.29 -1.95
CA ASN A 36 -9.89 17.66 -2.36
C ASN A 36 -9.06 18.41 -1.31
N ASP A 37 -9.27 18.12 -0.03
CA ASP A 37 -8.49 18.74 1.04
C ASP A 37 -7.08 18.11 1.06
N PHE A 38 -7.00 16.79 0.88
CA PHE A 38 -5.76 16.03 0.77
C PHE A 38 -4.89 16.47 -0.44
N LEU A 39 -5.51 16.77 -1.58
CA LEU A 39 -4.82 17.17 -2.80
C LEU A 39 -4.79 18.70 -3.00
N SER A 40 -5.10 19.49 -1.97
CA SER A 40 -5.29 20.94 -2.13
C SER A 40 -4.04 21.71 -2.57
N GLU A 41 -2.87 21.13 -2.36
CA GLU A 41 -1.57 21.72 -2.73
C GLU A 41 -1.01 21.20 -4.06
N TYR A 42 -1.75 20.32 -4.76
CA TYR A 42 -1.25 19.62 -5.95
C TYR A 42 -2.11 19.87 -7.18
N GLU A 43 -1.46 20.17 -8.29
CA GLU A 43 -2.08 20.12 -9.62
C GLU A 43 -2.03 18.70 -10.20
N TYR A 44 -2.98 18.34 -11.07
CA TYR A 44 -3.14 16.97 -11.59
C TYR A 44 -1.96 16.45 -12.44
N ASP A 45 -1.13 17.34 -12.95
CA ASP A 45 0.10 17.02 -13.67
C ASP A 45 1.33 16.89 -12.77
N GLU A 46 1.21 17.22 -11.48
CA GLU A 46 2.29 17.13 -10.47
C GLU A 46 2.13 15.90 -9.54
N ILE A 47 0.92 15.34 -9.43
CA ILE A 47 0.58 14.28 -8.46
C ILE A 47 1.30 12.93 -8.65
N ASP A 48 1.95 12.67 -9.79
CA ASP A 48 2.68 11.40 -10.02
C ASP A 48 4.19 11.49 -9.82
N GLU A 49 4.74 12.68 -9.55
CA GLU A 49 6.17 12.85 -9.31
C GLU A 49 6.60 12.14 -8.01
N PHE A 50 5.81 12.32 -6.95
CA PHE A 50 6.06 11.78 -5.62
C PHE A 50 4.75 11.27 -5.00
N PRO A 51 4.77 10.19 -4.21
CA PRO A 51 3.61 9.85 -3.41
C PRO A 51 3.35 10.97 -2.41
N ILE A 52 2.07 11.23 -2.17
CA ILE A 52 1.63 12.26 -1.24
C ILE A 52 1.44 11.61 0.13
N GLU A 53 2.15 12.11 1.13
CA GLU A 53 1.98 11.67 2.52
C GLU A 53 0.72 12.32 3.12
N MET A 54 -0.10 11.51 3.76
CA MET A 54 -1.13 12.03 4.66
C MET A 54 -0.44 12.47 5.95
N GLU A 55 -0.45 13.78 6.23
CA GLU A 55 0.27 14.40 7.34
C GLU A 55 0.10 13.65 8.67
N ASP A 56 1.23 13.34 9.32
CA ASP A 56 1.35 12.64 10.61
C ASP A 56 0.55 11.33 10.70
N SER A 57 0.28 10.71 9.55
CA SER A 57 -0.63 9.59 9.47
C SER A 57 0.05 8.28 9.10
N GLY A 58 1.33 8.25 8.71
CA GLY A 58 1.99 7.00 8.29
C GLY A 58 1.32 6.33 7.10
N ILE A 59 0.67 7.11 6.24
CA ILE A 59 0.01 6.66 5.01
C ILE A 59 0.53 7.52 3.86
N MET A 60 1.01 6.87 2.81
CA MET A 60 1.42 7.51 1.56
C MET A 60 0.57 6.99 0.40
N ILE A 61 0.16 7.89 -0.48
CA ILE A 61 -0.65 7.53 -1.65
C ILE A 61 0.11 7.92 -2.91
N GLY A 62 0.46 6.91 -3.71
CA GLY A 62 1.05 7.11 -5.03
C GLY A 62 -0.04 7.19 -6.10
N PHE A 63 0.14 8.07 -7.07
CA PHE A 63 -0.81 8.29 -8.16
C PHE A 63 -0.24 7.87 -9.52
N ILE A 64 -1.16 7.60 -10.43
CA ILE A 64 -0.93 7.60 -11.88
C ILE A 64 -1.44 8.95 -12.36
N ALA A 65 -0.58 9.79 -12.95
CA ALA A 65 -1.01 11.09 -13.45
C ALA A 65 -1.98 10.96 -14.62
N GLU A 66 -2.71 12.04 -14.83
CA GLU A 66 -3.55 12.17 -16.01
C GLU A 66 -2.71 12.17 -17.29
N THR A 67 -3.14 11.36 -18.25
CA THR A 67 -2.58 11.32 -19.60
C THR A 67 -3.71 11.50 -20.60
N ASN A 68 -3.37 11.64 -21.88
CA ASN A 68 -4.37 11.64 -22.95
C ASN A 68 -5.18 10.33 -23.07
N LYS A 69 -4.79 9.26 -22.36
CA LYS A 69 -5.42 7.94 -22.42
C LYS A 69 -6.08 7.50 -21.12
N ALA A 70 -5.68 8.07 -19.98
CA ALA A 70 -6.16 7.65 -18.67
C ALA A 70 -6.25 8.88 -17.74
N PRO A 71 -7.35 9.03 -16.98
CA PRO A 71 -7.44 10.06 -15.97
C PRO A 71 -6.50 9.77 -14.79
N ALA A 72 -6.31 10.77 -13.93
CA ALA A 72 -5.59 10.60 -12.67
C ALA A 72 -6.26 9.57 -11.75
N GLN A 73 -5.46 8.66 -11.19
CA GLN A 73 -5.94 7.50 -10.41
C GLN A 73 -4.96 7.17 -9.28
N ILE A 74 -5.42 6.59 -8.17
CA ILE A 74 -4.50 6.00 -7.18
C ILE A 74 -3.80 4.78 -7.81
N ALA A 75 -2.46 4.80 -7.77
CA ALA A 75 -1.61 3.68 -8.16
C ALA A 75 -1.48 2.66 -7.02
N TYR A 76 -1.14 3.14 -5.83
CA TYR A 76 -0.91 2.34 -4.63
C TYR A 76 -1.13 3.16 -3.36
N ILE A 77 -1.36 2.46 -2.25
CA ILE A 77 -1.40 3.03 -0.91
C ILE A 77 -0.32 2.29 -0.09
N ASP A 78 0.56 3.03 0.57
CA ASP A 78 1.68 2.52 1.36
C ASP A 78 1.45 2.87 2.83
N LEU A 79 1.47 1.85 3.69
CA LEU A 79 1.16 1.96 5.10
C LEU A 79 2.43 1.69 5.93
N ASP A 80 2.79 2.63 6.80
CA ASP A 80 3.77 2.42 7.86
C ASP A 80 3.14 1.62 8.98
N VAL A 81 3.34 0.30 8.98
CA VAL A 81 2.82 -0.59 10.01
C VAL A 81 3.82 -0.83 11.14
N HIS A 82 5.06 -0.32 11.00
CA HIS A 82 6.05 -0.38 12.06
C HIS A 82 5.71 0.65 13.15
N ASN A 83 5.53 1.90 12.75
CA ASN A 83 5.22 2.99 13.67
C ASN A 83 3.72 3.07 13.98
N TYR A 84 2.87 2.57 13.06
CA TYR A 84 1.41 2.56 13.23
C TYR A 84 0.82 1.16 12.98
N PRO A 85 1.04 0.18 13.86
CA PRO A 85 0.54 -1.19 13.71
C PRO A 85 -0.97 -1.28 13.43
N GLN A 86 -1.77 -0.35 13.98
CA GLN A 86 -3.20 -0.26 13.74
C GLN A 86 -3.59 -0.06 12.27
N HIS A 87 -2.67 0.32 11.37
CA HIS A 87 -2.98 0.44 9.94
C HIS A 87 -3.27 -0.89 9.26
N THR A 88 -2.96 -2.03 9.88
CA THR A 88 -3.43 -3.33 9.37
C THR A 88 -4.95 -3.45 9.35
N ASP A 89 -5.66 -2.65 10.14
CA ASP A 89 -7.11 -2.58 10.13
C ASP A 89 -7.67 -1.99 8.82
N PHE A 90 -6.86 -1.26 8.05
CA PHE A 90 -7.21 -0.83 6.71
C PHE A 90 -7.14 -1.95 5.68
N LEU A 91 -6.58 -3.10 6.01
CA LEU A 91 -6.40 -4.20 5.06
C LEU A 91 -7.64 -5.09 5.02
N VAL A 92 -8.11 -5.42 3.82
CA VAL A 92 -9.13 -6.48 3.64
C VAL A 92 -8.59 -7.80 4.18
N LYS A 93 -7.32 -8.10 3.92
CA LYS A 93 -6.63 -9.26 4.47
C LYS A 93 -5.77 -8.84 5.66
N GLN A 94 -6.14 -9.33 6.84
CA GLN A 94 -5.33 -9.15 8.05
C GLN A 94 -3.98 -9.85 7.92
N ILE A 95 -2.92 -9.09 8.18
CA ILE A 95 -1.52 -9.53 8.14
C ILE A 95 -0.99 -9.53 9.57
N PRO A 96 -0.60 -10.69 10.13
CA PRO A 96 -0.05 -10.75 11.47
C PRO A 96 1.33 -10.08 11.50
N LEU A 97 1.49 -9.00 12.28
CA LEU A 97 2.74 -8.21 12.32
C LEU A 97 3.79 -8.79 13.28
N ASP A 98 3.35 -9.58 14.25
CA ASP A 98 4.18 -10.30 15.23
C ASP A 98 4.86 -11.56 14.65
N SER A 99 4.63 -11.80 13.36
CA SER A 99 5.09 -12.93 12.59
C SER A 99 6.57 -12.87 12.22
N ASP A 100 7.25 -14.00 12.35
CA ASP A 100 8.63 -14.22 11.90
C ASP A 100 8.68 -14.43 10.37
N PHE A 101 8.33 -13.38 9.63
CA PHE A 101 8.41 -13.35 8.17
C PHE A 101 9.86 -13.42 7.65
N GLY A 102 10.86 -13.42 8.54
CA GLY A 102 12.24 -13.76 8.20
C GLY A 102 12.44 -15.23 7.83
N LYS A 103 11.52 -16.13 8.20
CA LYS A 103 11.63 -17.56 7.92
C LYS A 103 10.73 -17.99 6.77
N ALA A 104 11.34 -18.55 5.72
CA ALA A 104 10.63 -19.10 4.56
C ALA A 104 9.51 -20.09 4.96
N ALA A 105 9.77 -20.97 5.93
CA ALA A 105 8.77 -21.93 6.42
C ALA A 105 7.52 -21.25 7.00
N TYR A 106 7.68 -20.11 7.68
CA TYR A 106 6.56 -19.35 8.22
C TYR A 106 5.76 -18.69 7.09
N ILE A 107 6.45 -18.12 6.11
CA ILE A 107 5.84 -17.53 4.90
C ILE A 107 5.00 -18.58 4.17
N GLU A 108 5.57 -19.76 3.90
CA GLU A 108 4.89 -20.84 3.21
C GLU A 108 3.64 -21.29 3.99
N GLN A 109 3.72 -21.43 5.32
CA GLN A 109 2.57 -21.84 6.11
C GLN A 109 1.40 -20.84 6.06
N HIS A 110 1.70 -19.53 6.07
CA HIS A 110 0.67 -18.49 6.24
C HIS A 110 0.23 -17.85 4.93
N LEU A 111 1.11 -17.83 3.91
CA LEU A 111 0.87 -17.14 2.65
C LEU A 111 0.79 -18.07 1.43
N ALA A 112 1.13 -19.36 1.53
CA ALA A 112 0.96 -20.30 0.40
C ALA A 112 -0.50 -20.44 -0.12
N PRO A 113 -1.56 -20.22 0.67
CA PRO A 113 -2.92 -20.22 0.13
C PRO A 113 -3.20 -19.08 -0.86
N PHE A 114 -2.34 -18.05 -0.92
CA PHE A 114 -2.53 -16.90 -1.79
C PHE A 114 -1.90 -17.12 -3.17
N THR A 115 -2.46 -16.41 -4.15
CA THR A 115 -1.95 -16.45 -5.52
C THR A 115 -0.80 -15.48 -5.70
N ASN A 116 0.02 -15.71 -6.72
CA ASN A 116 1.15 -14.84 -7.08
C ASN A 116 2.14 -14.56 -5.91
N LEU A 117 2.30 -15.53 -5.01
CA LEU A 117 3.29 -15.44 -3.93
C LEU A 117 4.71 -15.38 -4.50
N ARG A 118 5.45 -14.34 -4.13
CA ARG A 118 6.86 -14.14 -4.47
C ARG A 118 7.62 -13.66 -3.25
N ILE A 119 8.77 -14.26 -3.00
CA ILE A 119 9.65 -13.93 -1.88
C ILE A 119 10.95 -13.41 -2.47
N TYR A 120 11.30 -12.17 -2.13
CA TYR A 120 12.53 -11.52 -2.55
C TYR A 120 13.49 -11.51 -1.37
N TYR A 121 14.69 -12.01 -1.60
CA TYR A 121 15.77 -12.04 -0.62
C TYR A 121 16.72 -10.87 -0.84
N SER A 122 17.39 -10.46 0.22
CA SER A 122 18.41 -9.42 0.14
C SER A 122 19.52 -9.82 -0.83
N LEU A 123 19.96 -8.89 -1.67
CA LEU A 123 21.12 -9.09 -2.56
C LEU A 123 22.42 -9.33 -1.78
N TYR A 124 22.47 -8.88 -0.51
CA TYR A 124 23.66 -8.97 0.34
C TYR A 124 23.60 -10.13 1.34
N ASP A 125 22.40 -10.68 1.60
CA ASP A 125 22.20 -11.84 2.48
C ASP A 125 21.01 -12.67 1.97
N GLN A 126 21.32 -13.79 1.31
CA GLN A 126 20.31 -14.67 0.71
C GLN A 126 19.45 -15.41 1.75
N ASN A 127 19.82 -15.40 3.03
CA ASN A 127 18.99 -15.95 4.09
C ASN A 127 17.99 -14.93 4.64
N LYS A 128 18.10 -13.67 4.23
CA LYS A 128 17.26 -12.58 4.70
C LYS A 128 16.20 -12.24 3.68
N VAL A 129 14.94 -12.43 4.06
CA VAL A 129 13.80 -11.95 3.29
C VAL A 129 13.75 -10.42 3.36
N ASP A 130 13.65 -9.79 2.20
CA ASP A 130 13.58 -8.33 2.04
C ASP A 130 12.16 -7.88 1.75
N ARG A 131 11.49 -8.60 0.84
CA ARG A 131 10.11 -8.31 0.43
C ARG A 131 9.32 -9.57 0.18
N ILE A 132 8.04 -9.54 0.54
CA ILE A 132 7.08 -10.60 0.22
C ILE A 132 5.94 -9.97 -0.57
N ILE A 133 5.54 -10.62 -1.65
CA ILE A 133 4.46 -10.16 -2.51
C ILE A 133 3.47 -11.29 -2.66
N PHE A 134 2.19 -11.00 -2.51
CA PHE A 134 1.12 -11.96 -2.77
C PHE A 134 -0.14 -11.23 -3.18
N GLN A 135 -1.11 -11.98 -3.70
CA GLN A 135 -2.41 -11.46 -4.11
C GLN A 135 -3.52 -12.05 -3.26
N PHE A 136 -4.47 -11.20 -2.88
CA PHE A 136 -5.73 -11.59 -2.26
C PHE A 136 -6.87 -10.85 -2.97
N GLU A 137 -7.79 -11.60 -3.57
CA GLU A 137 -8.83 -11.07 -4.47
C GLU A 137 -8.19 -10.22 -5.59
N ASP A 138 -8.69 -9.00 -5.82
CA ASP A 138 -8.20 -8.06 -6.83
C ASP A 138 -7.03 -7.20 -6.32
N LEU A 139 -6.55 -7.44 -5.10
CA LEU A 139 -5.52 -6.65 -4.44
C LEU A 139 -4.20 -7.40 -4.38
N ARG A 140 -3.13 -6.66 -4.66
CA ARG A 140 -1.76 -7.08 -4.45
C ARG A 140 -1.22 -6.42 -3.19
N TYR A 141 -0.54 -7.22 -2.38
CA TYR A 141 0.12 -6.81 -1.16
C TYR A 141 1.63 -6.95 -1.34
N GLU A 142 2.39 -5.91 -1.02
CA GLU A 142 3.83 -5.92 -0.92
C GLU A 142 4.24 -5.61 0.53
N LEU A 143 4.73 -6.63 1.23
CA LEU A 143 5.26 -6.52 2.58
C LEU A 143 6.76 -6.23 2.48
N SER A 144 7.19 -5.09 3.00
CA SER A 144 8.63 -4.79 3.17
C SER A 144 9.06 -5.13 4.58
N LEU A 145 10.19 -5.82 4.72
CA LEU A 145 10.73 -6.23 6.00
C LEU A 145 11.88 -5.32 6.41
N ASN A 146 11.97 -5.00 7.70
CA ASN A 146 13.08 -4.23 8.25
C ASN A 146 14.32 -5.13 8.49
N LYS A 147 15.35 -4.56 9.11
CA LYS A 147 16.59 -5.30 9.42
C LYS A 147 16.40 -6.47 10.39
N GLU A 148 15.36 -6.42 11.20
CA GLU A 148 14.98 -7.41 12.20
C GLU A 148 13.97 -8.43 11.64
N THR A 149 13.72 -8.41 10.32
CA THR A 149 12.79 -9.30 9.62
C THR A 149 11.32 -9.15 10.04
N VAL A 150 10.98 -8.01 10.62
CA VAL A 150 9.60 -7.62 10.95
C VAL A 150 9.03 -6.83 9.78
N VAL A 151 7.75 -7.05 9.46
CA VAL A 151 7.05 -6.26 8.43
C VAL A 151 6.97 -4.81 8.91
N SER A 152 7.62 -3.92 8.19
CA SER A 152 7.63 -2.49 8.52
C SER A 152 6.63 -1.69 7.69
N ARG A 153 6.41 -2.12 6.45
CA ARG A 153 5.52 -1.42 5.52
C ARG A 153 4.68 -2.40 4.74
N ILE A 154 3.46 -1.98 4.46
CA ILE A 154 2.53 -2.72 3.60
C ILE A 154 2.06 -1.79 2.50
N ARG A 155 2.44 -2.09 1.26
CA ARG A 155 1.91 -1.42 0.08
C ARG A 155 0.79 -2.27 -0.52
N VAL A 156 -0.34 -1.63 -0.81
CA VAL A 156 -1.53 -2.25 -1.41
C VAL A 156 -1.83 -1.57 -2.74
N CYS A 157 -2.11 -2.36 -3.76
CA CYS A 157 -2.52 -1.86 -5.07
C CYS A 157 -3.44 -2.84 -5.80
N PHE A 158 -3.97 -2.42 -6.95
CA PHE A 158 -4.69 -3.33 -7.84
C PHE A 158 -3.74 -4.39 -8.43
N ALA A 159 -4.18 -5.64 -8.51
CA ALA A 159 -3.31 -6.77 -8.85
C ALA A 159 -2.65 -6.66 -10.24
N GLU A 160 -3.36 -6.18 -11.28
CA GLU A 160 -2.75 -6.07 -12.62
C GLU A 160 -1.84 -4.84 -12.80
N ASN A 161 -1.66 -3.99 -11.76
CA ASN A 161 -0.70 -2.88 -11.80
C ASN A 161 0.75 -3.32 -11.49
N GLU A 162 1.01 -4.64 -11.51
CA GLU A 162 2.26 -5.24 -11.06
C GLU A 162 3.52 -4.60 -11.68
N SER A 163 3.54 -4.43 -13.01
CA SER A 163 4.74 -3.96 -13.73
C SER A 163 5.13 -2.52 -13.38
N ASN A 164 4.15 -1.62 -13.20
CA ASN A 164 4.43 -0.21 -12.97
C ASN A 164 4.90 0.04 -11.54
N ILE A 165 4.23 -0.58 -10.57
CA ILE A 165 4.52 -0.39 -9.15
C ILE A 165 5.86 -1.03 -8.75
N ASN A 166 6.25 -2.12 -9.42
CA ASN A 166 7.56 -2.73 -9.24
C ASN A 166 8.72 -1.80 -9.61
N MET A 167 8.48 -0.83 -10.50
CA MET A 167 9.47 0.16 -10.91
C MET A 167 9.44 1.42 -10.05
N SER A 168 8.41 1.59 -9.20
CA SER A 168 8.29 2.76 -8.33
C SER A 168 9.26 2.69 -7.15
N THR A 169 10.02 3.77 -6.95
CA THR A 169 10.88 3.95 -5.79
C THR A 169 10.06 3.89 -4.50
N TYR A 170 10.66 3.33 -3.45
CA TYR A 170 10.11 3.38 -2.10
C TYR A 170 10.57 4.67 -1.44
N TYR A 171 9.61 5.53 -1.09
CA TYR A 171 9.85 6.80 -0.41
C TYR A 171 9.81 6.59 1.09
N LEU A 172 10.74 7.22 1.83
CA LEU A 172 10.75 7.18 3.29
C LEU A 172 9.64 8.08 3.82
N PHE A 173 8.93 7.65 4.86
CA PHE A 173 8.07 8.55 5.64
C PHE A 173 8.93 9.63 6.28
N ASP A 174 8.44 10.86 6.33
CA ASP A 174 9.21 12.03 6.80
C ASP A 174 9.59 11.97 8.30
N ASN A 175 9.19 10.91 9.00
CA ASN A 175 9.49 10.68 10.39
C ASN A 175 10.61 9.63 10.57
N ALA A 176 11.84 10.14 10.75
CA ALA A 176 12.96 9.46 11.41
C ALA A 176 13.32 10.17 12.71
#